data_AF-A0A924C7Q7-F1
#
_entry.id   AF-A0A924C7Q7-F1
#
_cell.length_a   1.000
_cell.length_b   1.000
_cell.length_c   1.000
_cell.angle_alpha   90.00
_cell.angle_beta   90.00
_cell.angle_gamma   90.00
#
_symmetry.space_group_name_H-M   'P 1'
#
loop_
_entity.id
_entity.type
_entity.pdbx_description
1 polymer ?
#
loop_
_entity_poly.entity_id
_entity_poly.type
_entity_poly.pdbx_seq_one_letter_code
_entity_poly.pdbx_strand_id
1 'polypeptide(L)'
;TSFDWGVPVPGSPGHVMYVWVDALANYLTGAGGFDGEWWPADLHIIGKDVVRFHAIYWPAFLMSAGLPLPKTVFGHGFVLNRGVKMSKSDGNVVDPVAMADRFGVDRLRWFLLRDVAFGEDGSYSDEAIIERTNADLANGIGNLAQRALSMVAKNLGGAMPGAGPTEGAGALAESIRTLTSAYFGAMAALQLNRALEAVMAMVAAANGYFADNAPWKLAKTDTQAMAHVLHSTLDATRRIVLLVQPFVPEASARLLDQLGVPMHARDFEAFDVFVPTDTQLPEPQGVFPRWSETA
;
A
#
# COMPACT_ATOMS: atom_id res chain seq x y z
N THR A 1 -36.50 7.14 28.63
CA THR A 1 -35.11 6.66 28.86
C THR A 1 -34.40 7.68 29.72
N SER A 2 -33.46 7.30 30.59
CA SER A 2 -32.74 8.23 31.49
C SER A 2 -31.59 9.00 30.81
N PHE A 3 -31.59 9.06 29.47
CA PHE A 3 -30.51 9.64 28.67
C PHE A 3 -31.10 10.71 27.76
N ASP A 4 -30.53 11.91 27.82
CA ASP A 4 -30.89 13.10 27.03
C ASP A 4 -29.89 13.40 25.90
N TRP A 5 -28.71 12.77 25.92
CA TRP A 5 -27.71 12.87 24.85
C TRP A 5 -27.98 11.90 23.69
N GLY A 6 -28.57 12.39 22.61
CA GLY A 6 -28.80 11.66 21.36
C GLY A 6 -29.74 12.40 20.40
N VAL A 7 -29.93 11.87 19.19
CA VAL A 7 -30.90 12.44 18.23
C VAL A 7 -32.33 12.23 18.74
N PRO A 8 -33.16 13.27 18.91
CA PRO A 8 -34.53 13.12 19.37
C PRO A 8 -35.39 12.31 18.38
N VAL A 9 -36.28 11.46 18.90
CA VAL A 9 -37.22 10.72 18.04
C VAL A 9 -38.32 11.67 17.55
N PRO A 10 -38.52 11.83 16.23
CA PRO A 10 -39.57 12.69 15.69
C PRO A 10 -40.96 12.29 16.22
N GLY A 11 -41.72 13.25 16.71
CA GLY A 11 -43.07 13.01 17.22
C GLY A 11 -43.16 12.29 18.58
N SER A 12 -42.04 11.99 19.24
CA SER A 12 -42.02 11.31 20.56
C SER A 12 -41.10 12.02 21.56
N PRO A 13 -41.59 13.09 22.22
CA PRO A 13 -40.81 13.81 23.24
C PRO A 13 -40.33 12.89 24.37
N GLY A 14 -39.11 13.11 24.87
CA GLY A 14 -38.51 12.29 25.93
C GLY A 14 -37.88 10.96 25.45
N HIS A 15 -37.89 10.71 24.14
CA HIS A 15 -37.19 9.59 23.51
C HIS A 15 -36.05 10.09 22.61
N VAL A 16 -34.93 9.39 22.67
CA VAL A 16 -33.77 9.56 21.79
C VAL A 16 -33.57 8.29 20.96
N MET A 17 -33.10 8.44 19.73
CA MET A 17 -32.77 7.32 18.84
C MET A 17 -31.65 6.47 19.44
N TYR A 18 -31.72 5.16 19.21
CA TYR A 18 -30.63 4.27 19.57
C TYR A 18 -29.36 4.68 18.81
N VAL A 19 -28.24 4.83 19.52
CA VAL A 19 -26.98 5.35 18.97
C VAL A 19 -26.51 4.60 17.73
N TRP A 20 -26.79 3.30 17.59
CA TRP A 20 -26.40 2.56 16.38
C TRP A 20 -27.26 2.86 15.16
N VAL A 21 -28.53 3.28 15.33
CA VAL A 21 -29.36 3.76 14.22
C VAL A 21 -28.77 5.07 13.69
N ASP A 22 -28.50 6.01 14.59
CA ASP A 22 -27.86 7.29 14.30
C ASP A 22 -26.47 7.10 13.67
N ALA A 23 -25.62 6.31 14.32
CA ALA A 23 -24.27 6.04 13.85
C ALA A 23 -24.28 5.39 12.47
N LEU A 24 -25.10 4.38 12.17
CA LEU A 24 -25.13 3.76 10.84
C LEU A 24 -25.63 4.73 9.75
N ALA A 25 -26.52 5.67 10.08
CA ALA A 25 -26.98 6.68 9.14
C ALA A 25 -25.87 7.62 8.65
N ASN A 26 -24.71 7.67 9.32
CA ASN A 26 -23.54 8.43 8.86
C ASN A 26 -23.15 8.11 7.40
N TYR A 27 -23.32 6.86 6.94
CA TYR A 27 -22.96 6.46 5.58
C TYR A 27 -23.84 7.12 4.54
N LEU A 28 -25.13 7.27 4.83
CA LEU A 28 -26.06 8.02 3.97
C LEU A 28 -25.69 9.51 3.97
N THR A 29 -25.49 10.09 5.14
CA THR A 29 -25.10 11.50 5.27
C THR A 29 -23.81 11.80 4.50
N GLY A 30 -22.80 10.94 4.63
CA GLY A 30 -21.51 11.07 3.93
C GLY A 30 -21.62 10.92 2.41
N ALA A 31 -22.60 10.15 1.92
CA ALA A 31 -22.88 10.02 0.49
C ALA A 31 -23.64 11.23 -0.10
N GLY A 32 -24.11 12.17 0.72
CA GLY A 32 -24.93 13.30 0.30
C GLY A 32 -26.43 13.13 0.54
N GLY A 33 -26.83 12.15 1.38
CA GLY A 33 -28.21 11.84 1.70
C GLY A 33 -28.75 10.65 0.91
N PHE A 34 -30.08 10.51 0.86
CA PHE A 34 -30.75 9.35 0.26
C PHE A 34 -30.55 9.22 -1.26
N ASP A 35 -30.33 10.35 -1.95
CA ASP A 35 -30.12 10.43 -3.41
C ASP A 35 -28.67 10.80 -3.78
N GLY A 36 -27.73 10.56 -2.85
CA GLY A 36 -26.32 10.85 -3.05
C GLY A 36 -25.69 10.05 -4.19
N GLU A 37 -24.85 10.69 -5.01
CA GLU A 37 -24.18 10.06 -6.16
C GLU A 37 -23.38 8.80 -5.79
N TRP A 38 -22.83 8.78 -4.57
CA TRP A 38 -21.97 7.72 -4.06
C TRP A 38 -22.74 6.62 -3.32
N TRP A 39 -24.08 6.69 -3.28
CA TRP A 39 -24.93 5.69 -2.65
C TRP A 39 -25.43 4.65 -3.68
N PRO A 40 -25.42 3.34 -3.36
CA PRO A 40 -24.91 2.72 -2.14
C PRO A 40 -23.40 2.50 -2.14
N ALA A 41 -22.82 2.39 -0.95
CA ALA A 41 -21.40 2.11 -0.78
C ALA A 41 -20.98 0.79 -1.47
N ASP A 42 -19.88 0.84 -2.22
CA ASP A 42 -19.24 -0.36 -2.77
C ASP A 42 -18.67 -1.27 -1.67
N LEU A 43 -18.11 -0.66 -0.61
CA LEU A 43 -17.45 -1.39 0.47
C LEU A 43 -17.60 -0.67 1.82
N HIS A 44 -18.04 -1.42 2.83
CA HIS A 44 -17.90 -1.04 4.24
C HIS A 44 -16.76 -1.83 4.88
N ILE A 45 -15.71 -1.13 5.32
CA ILE A 45 -14.60 -1.72 6.09
C ILE A 45 -14.87 -1.48 7.58
N ILE A 46 -14.92 -2.55 8.37
CA ILE A 46 -15.25 -2.50 9.80
C ILE A 46 -14.41 -3.49 10.60
N GLY A 47 -14.36 -3.32 11.92
CA GLY A 47 -13.87 -4.36 12.82
C GLY A 47 -14.86 -5.52 12.95
N LYS A 48 -14.35 -6.74 13.15
CA LYS A 48 -15.19 -7.95 13.28
C LYS A 48 -16.20 -7.89 14.44
N ASP A 49 -15.96 -7.07 15.44
CA ASP A 49 -16.82 -6.88 16.62
C ASP A 49 -18.12 -6.13 16.33
N VAL A 50 -18.18 -5.38 15.23
CA VAL A 50 -19.37 -4.59 14.86
C VAL A 50 -20.10 -5.15 13.63
N VAL A 51 -19.74 -6.36 13.20
CA VAL A 51 -20.32 -7.02 12.00
C VAL A 51 -21.84 -7.15 12.08
N ARG A 52 -22.41 -7.51 13.24
CA ARG A 52 -23.87 -7.63 13.39
C ARG A 52 -24.62 -6.33 13.05
N PHE A 53 -24.02 -5.18 13.34
CA PHE A 53 -24.64 -3.88 13.07
C PHE A 53 -24.68 -3.61 11.57
N HIS A 54 -23.64 -4.00 10.83
CA HIS A 54 -23.47 -3.70 9.41
C HIS A 54 -24.02 -4.78 8.47
N ALA A 55 -24.11 -6.03 8.93
CA ALA A 55 -24.55 -7.17 8.13
C ALA A 55 -25.97 -7.64 8.45
N ILE A 56 -26.58 -7.16 9.55
CA ILE A 56 -27.95 -7.53 9.96
C ILE A 56 -28.82 -6.29 10.14
N TYR A 57 -28.47 -5.43 11.10
CA TYR A 57 -29.33 -4.29 11.44
C TYR A 57 -29.36 -3.24 10.33
N TRP A 58 -28.19 -2.88 9.79
CA TRP A 58 -28.11 -1.87 8.74
C TRP A 58 -28.88 -2.26 7.47
N PRO A 59 -28.70 -3.47 6.90
CA PRO A 59 -29.52 -3.89 5.75
C PRO A 59 -31.01 -3.92 6.08
N ALA A 60 -31.41 -4.33 7.29
CA ALA A 60 -32.82 -4.32 7.69
C ALA A 60 -33.40 -2.90 7.77
N PHE A 61 -32.64 -1.92 8.29
CA PHE A 61 -33.05 -0.52 8.29
C PHE A 61 -33.20 0.03 6.88
N LEU A 62 -32.23 -0.25 6.00
CA LEU A 62 -32.27 0.16 4.60
C LEU A 62 -33.45 -0.48 3.85
N MET A 63 -33.68 -1.79 4.03
CA MET A 63 -34.84 -2.48 3.46
C MET A 63 -36.16 -1.87 3.93
N SER A 64 -36.27 -1.57 5.23
CA SER A 64 -37.46 -0.91 5.79
C SER A 64 -37.68 0.49 5.22
N ALA A 65 -36.60 1.21 4.89
CA ALA A 65 -36.64 2.53 4.28
C ALA A 65 -36.77 2.50 2.74
N GLY A 66 -36.75 1.31 2.12
CA GLY A 66 -36.77 1.16 0.66
C GLY A 66 -35.48 1.62 -0.04
N LEU A 67 -34.35 1.61 0.66
CA LEU A 67 -33.06 2.09 0.14
C LEU A 67 -32.18 0.94 -0.39
N PRO A 68 -31.31 1.21 -1.39
CA PRO A 68 -30.32 0.25 -1.86
C PRO A 68 -29.36 -0.22 -0.76
N LEU A 69 -28.91 -1.47 -0.85
CA LEU A 69 -27.97 -2.07 0.10
C LEU A 69 -26.51 -1.83 -0.32
N PRO A 70 -25.56 -1.80 0.64
CA PRO A 70 -24.14 -1.80 0.30
C PRO A 70 -23.75 -3.07 -0.47
N LYS A 71 -22.79 -2.95 -1.39
CA LYS A 71 -22.38 -4.09 -2.24
C LYS A 71 -21.53 -5.11 -1.48
N THR A 72 -20.70 -4.67 -0.54
CA THR A 72 -19.84 -5.55 0.28
C THR A 72 -19.63 -4.99 1.68
N VAL A 73 -19.64 -5.87 2.68
CA VAL A 73 -19.24 -5.57 4.06
C VAL A 73 -18.05 -6.46 4.42
N PHE A 74 -16.92 -5.85 4.75
CA PHE A 74 -15.69 -6.54 5.12
C PHE A 74 -15.32 -6.26 6.58
N GLY A 75 -15.35 -7.31 7.40
CA GLY A 75 -14.96 -7.27 8.81
C GLY A 75 -13.51 -7.73 9.00
N HIS A 76 -12.58 -6.81 9.28
CA HIS A 76 -11.19 -7.16 9.57
C HIS A 76 -11.01 -7.61 11.03
N GLY A 77 -9.94 -8.37 11.31
CA GLY A 77 -9.58 -8.79 12.66
C GLY A 77 -8.94 -7.69 13.50
N PHE A 78 -8.61 -8.02 14.73
CA PHE A 78 -7.95 -7.10 15.66
C PHE A 78 -6.45 -7.03 15.42
N VAL A 79 -5.87 -5.87 15.71
CA VAL A 79 -4.44 -5.73 15.94
C VAL A 79 -4.17 -5.93 17.43
N LEU A 80 -3.32 -6.90 17.74
CA LEU A 80 -2.94 -7.31 19.09
C LEU A 80 -1.52 -6.79 19.40
N ASN A 81 -1.27 -6.42 20.66
CA ASN A 81 0.07 -6.08 21.14
C ASN A 81 0.71 -7.34 21.72
N ARG A 82 1.71 -7.91 21.03
CA ARG A 82 2.39 -9.16 21.42
C ARG A 82 1.38 -10.28 21.79
N GLY A 83 0.34 -10.44 20.98
CA GLY A 83 -0.72 -11.43 21.14
C GLY A 83 -1.83 -11.07 22.14
N VAL A 84 -1.75 -9.91 22.81
CA VAL A 84 -2.75 -9.46 23.78
C VAL A 84 -3.62 -8.35 23.17
N LYS A 85 -4.93 -8.44 23.36
CA LYS A 85 -5.86 -7.37 22.94
C LYS A 85 -5.50 -6.07 23.67
N MET A 86 -5.41 -4.97 22.93
CA MET A 86 -5.15 -3.65 23.52
C MET A 86 -6.35 -3.21 24.37
N SER A 87 -6.11 -2.83 25.62
CA SER A 87 -7.12 -2.32 26.54
C SER A 87 -6.53 -1.26 27.47
N LYS A 88 -7.32 -0.21 27.78
CA LYS A 88 -6.88 0.85 28.69
C LYS A 88 -6.61 0.31 30.10
N SER A 89 -7.34 -0.72 30.53
CA SER A 89 -7.17 -1.35 31.84
C SER A 89 -5.85 -2.11 31.97
N ASP A 90 -5.36 -2.70 30.89
CA ASP A 90 -4.11 -3.48 30.90
C ASP A 90 -2.87 -2.63 30.61
N GLY A 91 -3.05 -1.32 30.35
CA GLY A 91 -1.96 -0.37 30.09
C GLY A 91 -1.15 -0.67 28.82
N ASN A 92 -1.64 -1.57 27.96
CA ASN A 92 -0.96 -2.04 26.74
C ASN A 92 -1.48 -1.38 25.46
N VAL A 93 -2.32 -0.34 25.58
CA VAL A 93 -2.77 0.47 24.45
C VAL A 93 -1.60 1.22 23.88
N VAL A 94 -1.48 1.18 22.56
CA VAL A 94 -0.40 1.85 21.86
C VAL A 94 -0.99 2.94 21.01
N ASP A 95 -0.40 4.13 21.14
CA ASP A 95 -0.80 5.30 20.39
C ASP A 95 -0.25 5.19 18.95
N PRO A 96 -1.12 5.09 17.92
CA PRO A 96 -0.67 5.01 16.53
C PRO A 96 0.10 6.26 16.08
N VAL A 97 -0.15 7.43 16.68
CA VAL A 97 0.60 8.65 16.38
C VAL A 97 2.03 8.53 16.90
N ALA A 98 2.20 8.09 18.15
CA ALA A 98 3.53 7.84 18.70
C ALA A 98 4.31 6.75 17.92
N MET A 99 3.63 5.71 17.43
CA MET A 99 4.23 4.72 16.54
C MET A 99 4.67 5.34 15.20
N ALA A 100 3.82 6.18 14.61
CA ALA A 100 4.12 6.86 13.36
C ALA A 100 5.31 7.83 13.51
N ASP A 101 5.39 8.56 14.62
CA ASP A 101 6.52 9.44 14.93
C ASP A 101 7.83 8.66 15.09
N ARG A 102 7.77 7.47 15.72
CA ARG A 102 8.95 6.62 15.95
C ARG A 102 9.43 5.86 14.72
N PHE A 103 8.51 5.26 13.96
CA PHE A 103 8.85 4.37 12.85
C PHE A 103 8.73 5.03 11.47
N GLY A 104 7.96 6.11 11.37
CA GLY A 104 7.52 6.72 10.12
C GLY A 104 6.19 6.14 9.63
N VAL A 105 5.34 7.02 9.09
CA VAL A 105 3.98 6.69 8.61
C VAL A 105 4.00 5.55 7.58
N ASP A 106 4.84 5.65 6.56
CA ASP A 106 4.91 4.65 5.48
C ASP A 106 5.35 3.27 5.99
N ARG A 107 6.33 3.22 6.90
CA ARG A 107 6.76 1.95 7.49
C ARG A 107 5.64 1.27 8.27
N LEU A 108 4.91 2.05 9.06
CA LEU A 108 3.79 1.55 9.85
C LEU A 108 2.66 1.05 8.94
N ARG A 109 2.30 1.82 7.90
CA ARG A 109 1.30 1.41 6.90
C ARG A 109 1.70 0.10 6.20
N TRP A 110 2.96 0.01 5.75
CA TRP A 110 3.48 -1.19 5.12
C TRP A 110 3.35 -2.40 6.06
N PHE A 111 3.85 -2.29 7.28
CA PHE A 111 3.80 -3.39 8.25
C PHE A 111 2.36 -3.86 8.49
N LEU A 112 1.44 -2.94 8.80
CA LEU A 112 0.05 -3.28 9.11
C LEU A 112 -0.68 -3.96 7.95
N LEU A 113 -0.36 -3.61 6.71
CA LEU A 113 -1.02 -4.17 5.52
C LEU A 113 -0.30 -5.42 4.98
N ARG A 114 0.97 -5.60 5.33
CA ARG A 114 1.83 -6.71 4.86
C ARG A 114 1.84 -7.90 5.78
N ASP A 115 1.87 -7.65 7.09
CA ASP A 115 2.13 -8.69 8.11
C ASP A 115 0.83 -9.14 8.79
N VAL A 116 -0.19 -8.28 8.85
CA VAL A 116 -1.52 -8.66 9.33
C VAL A 116 -2.37 -9.12 8.15
N ALA A 117 -2.72 -10.40 8.13
CA ALA A 117 -3.64 -10.93 7.13
C ALA A 117 -5.03 -10.31 7.29
N PHE A 118 -5.53 -9.67 6.24
CA PHE A 118 -6.82 -8.98 6.27
C PHE A 118 -7.95 -10.00 6.50
N GLY A 119 -8.65 -9.86 7.63
CA GLY A 119 -9.70 -10.78 8.09
C GLY A 119 -9.31 -11.65 9.30
N GLU A 120 -8.02 -11.75 9.61
CA GLU A 120 -7.50 -12.44 10.78
C GLU A 120 -7.03 -11.45 11.85
N ASP A 121 -6.86 -11.94 13.09
CA ASP A 121 -6.20 -11.15 14.12
C ASP A 121 -4.69 -11.17 13.86
N GLY A 122 -4.06 -10.00 13.85
CA GLY A 122 -2.62 -9.87 13.71
C GLY A 122 -1.99 -9.37 15.00
N SER A 123 -0.77 -9.81 15.29
CA SER A 123 0.01 -9.23 16.39
C SER A 123 1.06 -8.29 15.82
N TYR A 124 1.29 -7.17 16.48
CA TYR A 124 2.45 -6.33 16.22
C TYR A 124 3.49 -6.48 17.34
N SER A 125 4.75 -6.22 17.00
CA SER A 125 5.81 -5.85 17.92
C SER A 125 6.73 -4.84 17.23
N ASP A 126 7.47 -4.07 18.01
CA ASP A 126 8.45 -3.12 17.44
C ASP A 126 9.47 -3.86 16.57
N GLU A 127 9.96 -5.00 17.05
CA GLU A 127 10.94 -5.84 16.36
C GLU A 127 10.39 -6.33 15.01
N ALA A 128 9.13 -6.77 14.97
CA ALA A 128 8.48 -7.22 13.74
C ALA A 128 8.31 -6.07 12.72
N ILE A 129 7.95 -4.86 13.17
CA ILE A 129 7.88 -3.67 12.32
C ILE A 129 9.25 -3.40 11.70
N ILE A 130 10.29 -3.38 12.53
CA ILE A 130 11.66 -3.08 12.11
C ILE A 130 12.17 -4.12 11.12
N GLU A 131 12.05 -5.41 11.45
CA GLU A 131 12.53 -6.50 10.61
C GLU A 131 11.83 -6.48 9.25
N ARG A 132 10.49 -6.44 9.25
CA ARG A 132 9.69 -6.46 8.02
C ARG A 132 10.01 -5.27 7.13
N THR A 133 10.04 -4.06 7.68
CA THR A 133 10.24 -2.85 6.88
C THR A 133 11.69 -2.69 6.42
N ASN A 134 12.67 -3.12 7.22
CA ASN A 134 14.05 -3.17 6.76
C ASN A 134 14.27 -4.20 5.65
N ALA A 135 13.65 -5.38 5.76
CA ALA A 135 13.75 -6.42 4.75
C ALA A 135 13.08 -6.01 3.43
N ASP A 136 11.82 -5.58 3.50
CA ASP A 136 11.02 -5.33 2.29
C ASP A 136 11.33 -3.96 1.67
N LEU A 137 11.28 -2.90 2.48
CA LEU A 137 11.38 -1.52 1.98
C LEU A 137 12.82 -1.09 1.79
N ALA A 138 13.67 -1.19 2.82
CA ALA A 138 15.04 -0.71 2.72
C ALA A 138 15.92 -1.65 1.87
N ASN A 139 15.95 -2.94 2.20
CA ASN A 139 16.82 -3.92 1.53
C ASN A 139 16.26 -4.42 0.19
N GLY A 140 14.93 -4.47 0.04
CA GLY A 140 14.26 -4.89 -1.18
C GLY A 140 14.15 -3.75 -2.19
N ILE A 141 13.10 -2.92 -2.04
CA ILE A 141 12.74 -1.87 -3.00
C ILE A 141 13.81 -0.76 -3.04
N GLY A 142 14.16 -0.21 -1.88
CA GLY A 142 15.06 0.93 -1.75
C GLY A 142 16.46 0.64 -2.27
N ASN A 143 17.05 -0.49 -1.88
CA ASN A 143 18.38 -0.89 -2.33
C ASN A 143 18.43 -1.17 -3.85
N LEU A 144 17.41 -1.83 -4.41
CA LEU A 144 17.33 -2.07 -5.86
C LEU A 144 17.36 -0.74 -6.63
N ALA A 145 16.47 0.18 -6.24
CA ALA A 145 16.38 1.48 -6.88
C ALA A 145 17.67 2.29 -6.70
N GLN A 146 18.21 2.36 -5.47
CA GLN A 146 19.42 3.11 -5.19
C GLN A 146 20.61 2.59 -5.99
N ARG A 147 20.79 1.27 -6.11
CA ARG A 147 21.88 0.67 -6.89
C ARG A 147 21.76 1.00 -8.37
N ALA A 148 20.57 0.84 -8.96
CA ALA A 148 20.35 1.12 -10.37
C ALA A 148 20.53 2.62 -10.68
N LEU A 149 19.88 3.49 -9.91
CA LEU A 149 19.95 4.96 -10.07
C LEU A 149 21.37 5.49 -9.86
N SER A 150 22.11 4.98 -8.85
CA SER A 150 23.51 5.38 -8.62
C SER A 150 24.42 5.02 -9.80
N MET A 151 24.19 3.86 -10.43
CA MET A 151 24.94 3.48 -11.63
C MET A 151 24.57 4.36 -12.83
N VAL A 152 23.30 4.72 -13.02
CA VAL A 152 22.90 5.67 -14.06
C VAL A 152 23.54 7.05 -13.84
N ALA A 153 23.49 7.57 -12.61
CA ALA A 153 24.12 8.85 -12.27
C ALA A 153 25.63 8.84 -12.55
N LYS A 154 26.33 7.79 -12.09
CA LYS A 154 27.79 7.70 -12.19
C LYS A 154 28.30 7.38 -13.60
N ASN A 155 27.64 6.46 -14.29
CA ASN A 155 28.16 5.87 -15.52
C ASN A 155 27.48 6.40 -16.79
N LEU A 156 26.27 6.94 -16.67
CA LEU A 156 25.47 7.42 -17.80
C LEU A 156 25.07 8.90 -17.65
N GLY A 157 25.74 9.65 -16.76
CA GLY A 157 25.50 11.09 -16.56
C GLY A 157 24.12 11.43 -15.99
N GLY A 158 23.43 10.47 -15.38
CA GLY A 158 22.06 10.67 -14.89
C GLY A 158 21.00 10.64 -15.98
N ALA A 159 21.32 10.23 -17.21
CA ALA A 159 20.36 10.11 -18.30
C ALA A 159 19.69 8.72 -18.30
N MET A 160 18.36 8.67 -18.38
CA MET A 160 17.60 7.42 -18.49
C MET A 160 18.11 6.59 -19.67
N PRO A 161 18.62 5.36 -19.45
CA PRO A 161 19.18 4.54 -20.54
C PRO A 161 18.13 4.10 -21.55
N GLY A 162 18.59 3.85 -22.79
CA GLY A 162 17.78 3.24 -23.84
C GLY A 162 17.49 1.77 -23.59
N ALA A 163 16.33 1.31 -24.10
CA ALA A 163 16.00 -0.10 -24.15
C ALA A 163 16.92 -0.84 -25.13
N GLY A 164 17.20 -2.11 -24.86
CA GLY A 164 17.92 -2.96 -25.78
C GLY A 164 17.98 -4.41 -25.30
N PRO A 165 18.55 -5.32 -26.11
CA PRO A 165 18.58 -6.73 -25.78
C PRO A 165 19.48 -6.99 -24.57
N THR A 166 18.97 -7.79 -23.62
CA THR A 166 19.77 -8.39 -22.54
C THR A 166 19.28 -9.81 -22.27
N GLU A 167 20.18 -10.62 -21.74
CA GLU A 167 19.80 -11.92 -21.20
C GLU A 167 18.83 -11.76 -20.03
N GLY A 168 17.80 -12.61 -19.98
CA GLY A 168 16.80 -12.61 -18.90
C GLY A 168 15.74 -11.50 -18.93
N ALA A 169 15.86 -10.48 -19.79
CA ALA A 169 14.89 -9.35 -19.82
C ALA A 169 13.46 -9.81 -20.11
N GLY A 170 13.27 -10.74 -21.06
CA GLY A 170 11.96 -11.30 -21.37
C GLY A 170 11.34 -12.08 -20.20
N ALA A 171 12.15 -12.84 -19.47
CA ALA A 171 11.70 -13.58 -18.29
C ALA A 171 11.33 -12.64 -17.13
N LEU A 172 12.08 -11.55 -16.95
CA LEU A 172 11.73 -10.49 -15.99
C LEU A 172 10.39 -9.84 -16.36
N ALA A 173 10.23 -9.39 -17.61
CA ALA A 173 9.01 -8.75 -18.08
C ALA A 173 7.77 -9.66 -17.89
N GLU A 174 7.91 -10.94 -18.22
CA GLU A 174 6.84 -11.93 -18.06
C GLU A 174 6.49 -12.17 -16.58
N SER A 175 7.51 -12.18 -15.71
CA SER A 175 7.32 -12.29 -14.26
C SER A 175 6.59 -11.08 -13.70
N ILE A 176 6.99 -9.86 -14.08
CA ILE A 176 6.31 -8.61 -13.69
C ILE A 176 4.84 -8.63 -14.15
N ARG A 177 4.57 -9.01 -15.40
CA ARG A 177 3.20 -9.10 -15.94
C ARG A 177 2.33 -10.08 -15.16
N THR A 178 2.84 -11.29 -14.92
CA THR A 178 2.12 -12.34 -14.19
C THR A 178 1.81 -11.91 -12.75
N LEU A 179 2.81 -11.37 -12.05
CA LEU A 179 2.63 -10.92 -10.68
C LEU A 179 1.74 -9.68 -10.58
N THR A 180 1.67 -8.86 -11.63
CA THR A 180 0.76 -7.70 -11.68
C THR A 180 -0.69 -8.16 -11.71
N SER A 181 -0.99 -9.20 -12.50
CA SER A 181 -2.31 -9.83 -12.49
C SER A 181 -2.66 -10.41 -11.11
N ALA A 182 -1.70 -11.10 -10.47
CA ALA A 182 -1.87 -11.63 -9.12
C ALA A 182 -2.14 -10.53 -8.08
N TYR A 183 -1.42 -9.40 -8.17
CA TYR A 183 -1.63 -8.23 -7.33
C TYR A 183 -3.07 -7.70 -7.46
N PHE A 184 -3.55 -7.45 -8.68
CA PHE A 184 -4.89 -6.91 -8.87
C PHE A 184 -5.99 -7.90 -8.45
N GLY A 185 -5.78 -9.20 -8.67
CA GLY A 185 -6.67 -10.24 -8.16
C GLY A 185 -6.76 -10.22 -6.63
N ALA A 186 -5.62 -10.11 -5.94
CA ALA A 186 -5.58 -10.03 -4.48
C ALA A 186 -6.22 -8.72 -3.96
N MET A 187 -5.98 -7.59 -4.62
CA MET A 187 -6.61 -6.30 -4.27
C MET A 187 -8.14 -6.37 -4.39
N ALA A 188 -8.66 -6.94 -5.49
CA ALA A 188 -10.09 -7.11 -5.69
C ALA A 188 -10.73 -8.05 -4.64
N ALA A 189 -9.96 -9.02 -4.15
CA ALA A 189 -10.38 -9.93 -3.08
C ALA A 189 -10.15 -9.38 -1.66
N LEU A 190 -9.72 -8.12 -1.51
CA LEU A 190 -9.36 -7.49 -0.23
C LEU A 190 -8.24 -8.22 0.53
N GLN A 191 -7.38 -8.94 -0.18
CA GLN A 191 -6.22 -9.67 0.34
C GLN A 191 -4.94 -8.84 0.21
N LEU A 192 -4.90 -7.71 0.94
CA LEU A 192 -3.84 -6.71 0.82
C LEU A 192 -2.43 -7.28 1.09
N ASN A 193 -2.32 -8.20 2.04
CA ASN A 193 -1.06 -8.90 2.33
C ASN A 193 -0.58 -9.76 1.15
N ARG A 194 -1.49 -10.42 0.43
CA ARG A 194 -1.17 -11.21 -0.77
C ARG A 194 -0.79 -10.33 -1.95
N ALA A 195 -1.42 -9.16 -2.07
CA ALA A 195 -1.02 -8.16 -3.06
C ALA A 195 0.44 -7.70 -2.81
N LEU A 196 0.81 -7.43 -1.55
CA LEU A 196 2.18 -7.05 -1.20
C LEU A 196 3.18 -8.21 -1.29
N GLU A 197 2.75 -9.47 -1.11
CA GLU A 197 3.58 -10.65 -1.42
C GLU A 197 3.92 -10.71 -2.91
N ALA A 198 2.95 -10.45 -3.80
CA ALA A 198 3.20 -10.39 -5.23
C ALA A 198 4.20 -9.28 -5.60
N VAL A 199 4.09 -8.10 -4.95
CA VAL A 199 5.08 -7.01 -5.07
C VAL A 199 6.47 -7.49 -4.66
N MET A 200 6.61 -8.16 -3.52
CA MET A 200 7.92 -8.62 -3.06
C MET A 200 8.51 -9.71 -3.96
N ALA A 201 7.67 -10.54 -4.58
CA ALA A 201 8.11 -11.48 -5.62
C ALA A 201 8.62 -10.74 -6.88
N MET A 202 8.01 -9.61 -7.27
CA MET A 202 8.53 -8.77 -8.36
C MET A 202 9.89 -8.18 -8.00
N VAL A 203 10.03 -7.68 -6.77
CA VAL A 203 11.30 -7.14 -6.24
C VAL A 203 12.39 -8.21 -6.27
N ALA A 204 12.06 -9.45 -5.89
CA ALA A 204 13.00 -10.57 -5.94
C ALA A 204 13.41 -10.89 -7.38
N ALA A 205 12.47 -10.94 -8.33
CA ALA A 205 12.76 -11.16 -9.75
C ALA A 205 13.67 -10.06 -10.33
N ALA A 206 13.39 -8.79 -10.03
CA ALA A 206 14.19 -7.66 -10.48
C ALA A 206 15.59 -7.63 -9.85
N ASN A 207 15.71 -7.95 -8.56
CA ASN A 207 17.01 -8.09 -7.89
C ASN A 207 17.83 -9.25 -8.47
N GLY A 208 17.20 -10.40 -8.74
CA GLY A 208 17.83 -11.55 -9.38
C GLY A 208 18.37 -11.19 -10.76
N TYR A 209 17.53 -10.61 -11.61
CA TYR A 209 17.93 -10.12 -12.93
C TYR A 209 19.13 -9.15 -12.86
N PHE A 210 19.08 -8.17 -11.96
CA PHE A 210 20.18 -7.23 -11.76
C PHE A 210 21.46 -7.92 -11.30
N ALA A 211 21.36 -8.90 -10.41
CA ALA A 211 22.50 -9.64 -9.89
C ALA A 211 23.15 -10.53 -10.96
N ASP A 212 22.35 -11.29 -11.70
CA ASP A 212 22.81 -12.23 -12.73
C ASP A 212 23.55 -11.51 -13.87
N ASN A 213 23.06 -10.34 -14.27
CA ASN A 213 23.69 -9.53 -15.31
C ASN A 213 24.90 -8.72 -14.81
N ALA A 214 25.10 -8.63 -13.50
CA ALA A 214 26.24 -7.96 -12.85
C ALA A 214 26.66 -6.62 -13.51
N PRO A 215 25.77 -5.62 -13.61
CA PRO A 215 26.03 -4.40 -14.39
C PRO A 215 27.29 -3.64 -13.91
N TRP A 216 27.69 -3.78 -12.64
CA TRP A 216 28.92 -3.18 -12.11
C TRP A 216 30.20 -3.73 -12.75
N LYS A 217 30.16 -4.94 -13.32
CA LYS A 217 31.24 -5.48 -14.15
C LYS A 217 31.15 -4.92 -15.56
N LEU A 218 29.95 -4.91 -16.15
CA LEU A 218 29.69 -4.34 -17.49
C LEU A 218 30.08 -2.86 -17.58
N ALA A 219 29.94 -2.10 -16.49
CA ALA A 219 30.40 -0.71 -16.38
C ALA A 219 31.88 -0.50 -16.75
N LYS A 220 32.70 -1.55 -16.68
CA LYS A 220 34.14 -1.53 -16.99
C LYS A 220 34.46 -2.07 -18.38
N THR A 221 33.54 -2.81 -19.01
CA THR A 221 33.82 -3.58 -20.23
C THR A 221 32.89 -3.27 -21.38
N ASP A 222 31.60 -3.06 -21.10
CA ASP A 222 30.55 -2.81 -22.08
C ASP A 222 29.46 -1.92 -21.46
N THR A 223 29.62 -0.62 -21.62
CA THR A 223 28.68 0.39 -21.09
C THR A 223 27.32 0.31 -21.77
N GLN A 224 27.24 -0.16 -23.01
CA GLN A 224 25.97 -0.29 -23.72
C GLN A 224 25.15 -1.46 -23.16
N ALA A 225 25.77 -2.63 -22.97
CA ALA A 225 25.11 -3.76 -22.32
C ALA A 225 24.66 -3.41 -20.89
N MET A 226 25.50 -2.70 -20.13
CA MET A 226 25.12 -2.17 -18.82
C MET A 226 23.88 -1.27 -18.91
N ALA A 227 23.82 -0.36 -19.89
CA ALA A 227 22.68 0.55 -20.05
C ALA A 227 21.36 -0.21 -20.27
N HIS A 228 21.35 -1.24 -21.12
CA HIS A 228 20.16 -2.06 -21.34
C HIS A 228 19.70 -2.81 -20.07
N VAL A 229 20.65 -3.29 -19.25
CA VAL A 229 20.34 -3.93 -17.96
C VAL A 229 19.73 -2.94 -16.99
N LEU A 230 20.30 -1.74 -16.91
CA LEU A 230 19.78 -0.66 -16.06
C LEU A 230 18.40 -0.20 -16.54
N HIS A 231 18.15 -0.09 -17.85
CA HIS A 231 16.83 0.24 -18.39
C HIS A 231 15.76 -0.75 -17.91
N SER A 232 15.99 -2.05 -18.11
CA SER A 232 15.03 -3.10 -17.71
C SER A 232 14.81 -3.13 -16.19
N THR A 233 15.88 -2.88 -15.41
CA THR A 233 15.79 -2.80 -13.94
C THR A 233 14.98 -1.60 -13.48
N LEU A 234 15.22 -0.42 -14.07
CA LEU A 234 14.51 0.81 -13.72
C LEU A 234 13.04 0.75 -14.14
N ASP A 235 12.71 0.15 -15.29
CA ASP A 235 11.31 -0.05 -15.68
C ASP A 235 10.58 -1.02 -14.74
N ALA A 236 11.21 -2.14 -14.37
CA ALA A 236 10.65 -3.05 -13.37
C ALA A 236 10.46 -2.35 -12.03
N THR A 237 11.43 -1.56 -11.59
CA THR A 237 11.35 -0.76 -10.35
C THR A 237 10.21 0.25 -10.42
N ARG A 238 10.06 0.98 -11.52
CA ARG A 238 8.96 1.92 -11.77
C ARG A 238 7.60 1.26 -11.59
N ARG A 239 7.39 0.11 -12.25
CA ARG A 239 6.16 -0.66 -12.16
C ARG A 239 5.87 -1.14 -10.73
N ILE A 240 6.88 -1.65 -10.04
CA ILE A 240 6.78 -2.01 -8.62
C ILE A 240 6.34 -0.83 -7.78
N VAL A 241 6.97 0.34 -7.95
CA VAL A 241 6.68 1.53 -7.14
C VAL A 241 5.29 2.09 -7.43
N LEU A 242 4.81 2.03 -8.68
CA LEU A 242 3.44 2.40 -9.03
C LEU A 242 2.41 1.59 -8.21
N LEU A 243 2.58 0.26 -8.12
CA LEU A 243 1.70 -0.64 -7.36
C LEU A 243 1.78 -0.44 -5.84
N VAL A 244 2.89 0.12 -5.37
CA VAL A 244 3.16 0.33 -3.94
C VAL A 244 2.61 1.67 -3.43
N GLN A 245 2.27 2.62 -4.32
CA GLN A 245 1.71 3.93 -3.96
C GLN A 245 0.54 3.91 -2.96
N PRO A 246 -0.46 3.00 -3.06
CA PRO A 246 -1.55 2.96 -2.08
C PRO A 246 -1.09 2.61 -0.67
N PHE A 247 0.08 2.00 -0.51
CA PHE A 247 0.59 1.49 0.76
C PHE A 247 1.58 2.45 1.40
N VAL A 248 2.53 2.99 0.64
CA VAL A 248 3.57 3.93 1.12
C VAL A 248 3.65 5.18 0.22
N PRO A 249 2.63 6.05 0.27
CA PRO A 249 2.45 7.12 -0.71
C PRO A 249 3.61 8.11 -0.76
N GLU A 250 4.16 8.51 0.39
CA GLU A 250 5.19 9.56 0.44
C GLU A 250 6.53 9.06 -0.15
N ALA A 251 6.94 7.86 0.26
CA ALA A 251 8.11 7.20 -0.27
C ALA A 251 7.96 6.85 -1.76
N SER A 252 6.81 6.31 -2.17
CA SER A 252 6.57 6.03 -3.58
C SER A 252 6.63 7.30 -4.43
N ALA A 253 6.07 8.42 -3.97
CA ALA A 253 6.15 9.69 -4.68
C ALA A 253 7.61 10.14 -4.90
N ARG A 254 8.43 10.13 -3.83
CA ARG A 254 9.87 10.48 -3.93
C ARG A 254 10.64 9.54 -4.85
N LEU A 255 10.32 8.25 -4.85
CA LEU A 255 11.01 7.28 -5.69
C LEU A 255 10.60 7.42 -7.16
N LEU A 256 9.33 7.73 -7.44
CA LEU A 256 8.85 8.06 -8.78
C LEU A 256 9.47 9.36 -9.31
N ASP A 257 9.71 10.36 -8.46
CA ASP A 257 10.49 11.55 -8.82
C ASP A 257 11.90 11.17 -9.30
N GLN A 258 12.59 10.32 -8.54
CA GLN A 258 13.94 9.87 -8.89
C GLN A 258 14.01 8.99 -10.14
N LEU A 259 12.91 8.29 -10.46
CA LEU A 259 12.77 7.52 -11.68
C LEU A 259 12.36 8.37 -12.89
N GLY A 260 12.14 9.68 -12.72
CA GLY A 260 11.76 10.58 -13.80
C GLY A 260 10.30 10.42 -14.25
N VAL A 261 9.43 9.85 -13.40
CA VAL A 261 8.02 9.63 -13.73
C VAL A 261 7.21 10.89 -13.42
N PRO A 262 6.62 11.57 -14.42
CA PRO A 262 5.87 12.79 -14.18
C PRO A 262 4.57 12.50 -13.40
N MET A 263 4.06 13.48 -12.65
CA MET A 263 2.86 13.32 -11.81
C MET A 263 1.64 12.75 -12.55
N HIS A 264 1.42 13.15 -13.81
CA HIS A 264 0.29 12.69 -14.61
C HIS A 264 0.43 11.25 -15.13
N ALA A 265 1.59 10.62 -14.92
CA ALA A 265 1.87 9.24 -15.33
C ALA A 265 2.10 8.33 -14.11
N ARG A 266 1.41 8.62 -13.00
CA ARG A 266 1.50 7.87 -11.73
C ARG A 266 0.25 7.06 -11.41
N ASP A 267 -0.72 7.02 -12.31
CA ASP A 267 -1.84 6.10 -12.21
C ASP A 267 -1.47 4.71 -12.79
N PHE A 268 -2.44 3.80 -12.76
CA PHE A 268 -2.27 2.46 -13.33
C PHE A 268 -2.48 2.40 -14.84
N GLU A 269 -2.99 3.46 -15.48
CA GLU A 269 -3.05 3.53 -16.95
C GLU A 269 -1.64 3.76 -17.53
N ALA A 270 -0.79 4.47 -16.79
CA ALA A 270 0.62 4.67 -17.11
C ALA A 270 1.52 3.45 -16.84
N PHE A 271 0.95 2.29 -16.50
CA PHE A 271 1.75 1.11 -16.15
C PHE A 271 2.67 0.66 -17.29
N ASP A 272 2.21 0.75 -18.54
CA ASP A 272 2.99 0.44 -19.74
C ASP A 272 3.62 1.66 -20.42
N VAL A 273 3.56 2.84 -19.78
CA VAL A 273 4.20 4.06 -20.26
C VAL A 273 5.63 4.13 -19.72
N PHE A 274 6.60 3.96 -20.61
CA PHE A 274 8.02 4.04 -20.28
C PHE A 274 8.46 5.48 -20.08
N VAL A 275 9.44 5.68 -19.18
CA VAL A 275 10.15 6.95 -19.10
C VAL A 275 11.05 7.08 -20.34
N PRO A 276 10.96 8.19 -21.11
CA PRO A 276 11.75 8.36 -22.33
C PRO A 276 13.25 8.23 -22.08
N THR A 277 13.96 7.63 -23.03
CA THR A 277 15.43 7.65 -23.06
C THR A 277 15.95 9.08 -23.00
N ASP A 278 17.09 9.28 -22.35
CA ASP A 278 17.73 10.58 -22.12
C ASP A 278 16.95 11.53 -21.21
N THR A 279 15.84 11.11 -20.59
CA THR A 279 15.22 11.84 -19.49
C THR A 279 16.26 12.03 -18.38
N GLN A 280 16.51 13.29 -17.99
CA GLN A 280 17.45 13.61 -16.92
C GLN A 280 16.85 13.19 -15.57
N LEU A 281 17.54 12.30 -14.87
CA LEU A 281 17.18 11.86 -13.52
C LEU A 281 17.90 12.74 -12.48
N PRO A 282 17.23 13.06 -11.35
CA PRO A 282 17.85 13.80 -10.26
C PRO A 282 18.92 12.94 -9.56
N GLU A 283 19.70 13.59 -8.69
CA GLU A 283 20.69 12.87 -7.88
C GLU A 283 20.01 11.80 -7.01
N PRO A 284 20.50 10.55 -6.99
CA PRO A 284 19.87 9.47 -6.24
C PRO A 284 19.91 9.70 -4.72
N GLN A 285 18.77 9.58 -4.06
CA GLN A 285 18.60 9.74 -2.62
C GLN A 285 17.90 8.52 -2.01
N GLY A 286 18.39 8.06 -0.86
CA GLY A 286 17.77 6.95 -0.14
C GLY A 286 16.34 7.28 0.30
N VAL A 287 15.35 6.57 -0.24
CA VAL A 287 13.92 6.83 0.06
C VAL A 287 13.43 6.06 1.29
N PHE A 288 13.98 4.88 1.51
CA PHE A 288 13.70 4.02 2.65
C PHE A 288 14.97 3.88 3.49
N PRO A 289 15.26 4.81 4.41
CA PRO A 289 16.40 4.65 5.29
C PRO A 289 16.27 3.32 6.05
N ARG A 290 17.38 2.67 6.37
CA ARG A 290 17.32 1.52 7.28
C ARG A 290 16.93 2.03 8.66
N TRP A 291 15.93 1.43 9.29
CA TRP A 291 15.66 1.72 10.69
C TRP A 291 16.70 0.98 11.53
N SER A 292 17.43 1.72 12.35
CA SER A 292 18.26 1.19 13.42
C SER A 292 17.82 1.87 14.71
N GLU A 293 17.77 1.09 15.79
CA GLU A 293 17.64 1.68 17.11
C GLU A 293 18.90 2.52 17.31
N THR A 294 18.76 3.85 17.30
CA THR A 294 19.87 4.73 17.66
C THR A 294 20.34 4.29 19.04
N ALA A 295 21.61 3.89 19.14
CA ALA A 295 22.29 3.61 20.39
C ALA A 295 22.28 4.84 21.31
#